data_AF-A0A924Z5B8-F1
#
_entry.id   AF-A0A924Z5B8-F1
#
_cell.length_a   1.000
_cell.length_b   1.000
_cell.length_c   1.000
_cell.angle_alpha   90.00
_cell.angle_beta   90.00
_cell.angle_gamma   90.00
#
_symmetry.space_group_name_H-M   'P 1'
#
loop_
_entity.id
_entity.type
_entity.pdbx_description
1 polymer ?
#
loop_
_entity_poly.entity_id
_entity_poly.type
_entity_poly.pdbx_seq_one_letter_code
_entity_poly.pdbx_strand_id
1 'polypeptide(L)'
;MHWPSRLHPGRKPRVLPVAQMVEPRILYPADLAAGLALGSSYVGYAETRILSSEGEYATASAELAYGLADGGAAVVKTATELAFVDVSVSDAGGLIQDLQAQQAAGRPVEIVRIEAGEDGIARLTETLAGRTGIAAVHVLGHGADGVAQVGSARLDAATLADRAAEIAHWGAALAGGADFLLYGCDVVAGPLGLQMTGTLAALTGADVAASTDLTGAGNRGGNWVLEYQTGRVEATVAISLAEQAVYAGVFANTAPTISVISDQTTPEDTSTTAISFTIGDAETPAASLVVTATSSNASILAAGGILLGGSGANRTVTLTPVANANGGPVTVTVSVSDGTLLTSTSFGLTVTPVNDAPVRAAGIVSDLTVLEDAPATSLGLGTLAYGPGGGADEASQTPSYTVTAVPAAALGKVVLADGTVAVAGGGYTLAQIQGAKFTGTPNANGGPATFAWQVKDNGGVLNGGVDTLSESLAIAVTTVNDAPAGANKTLTTLEDTPHTLAISDFG
;
A
#
# COMPACT_ATOMS: atom_id res chain seq x y z
N MET A 1 -49.49 14.01 -59.75
CA MET A 1 -50.44 13.10 -60.42
C MET A 1 -50.82 12.01 -59.42
N HIS A 2 -52.04 12.10 -58.88
CA HIS A 2 -52.61 11.13 -57.95
C HIS A 2 -53.13 9.91 -58.70
N TRP A 3 -52.73 8.71 -58.26
CA TRP A 3 -53.42 7.46 -58.55
C TRP A 3 -53.68 6.75 -57.21
N PRO A 4 -54.94 6.47 -56.82
CA PRO A 4 -55.24 5.76 -55.59
C PRO A 4 -55.36 4.26 -55.86
N SER A 5 -54.61 3.43 -55.12
CA SER A 5 -54.84 1.98 -55.09
C SER A 5 -55.35 1.55 -53.70
N ARG A 6 -56.63 1.17 -53.75
CA ARG A 6 -57.51 0.47 -52.81
C ARG A 6 -56.83 -0.29 -51.65
N LEU A 7 -57.20 0.10 -50.43
CA LEU A 7 -57.06 -0.71 -49.23
C LEU A 7 -58.03 -1.91 -49.27
N HIS A 8 -57.50 -3.12 -49.17
CA HIS A 8 -58.25 -4.35 -48.91
C HIS A 8 -58.52 -4.48 -47.40
N PRO A 9 -59.76 -4.74 -46.96
CA PRO A 9 -60.06 -4.92 -45.54
C PRO A 9 -59.76 -6.37 -45.15
N GLY A 10 -58.75 -6.60 -44.31
CA GLY A 10 -58.51 -7.97 -43.82
C GLY A 10 -57.17 -8.32 -43.20
N ARG A 11 -56.30 -7.36 -42.82
CA ARG A 11 -55.09 -7.68 -42.05
C ARG A 11 -54.95 -6.76 -40.84
N LYS A 12 -55.09 -7.36 -39.64
CA LYS A 12 -54.66 -6.74 -38.39
C LYS A 12 -53.14 -6.47 -38.47
N PRO A 13 -52.64 -5.28 -38.07
CA PRO A 13 -51.21 -5.04 -37.98
C PRO A 13 -50.59 -5.99 -36.96
N ARG A 14 -49.49 -6.66 -37.34
CA ARG A 14 -48.67 -7.46 -36.41
C ARG A 14 -48.00 -6.51 -35.42
N VAL A 15 -48.31 -6.65 -34.15
CA VAL A 15 -47.57 -6.03 -33.05
C VAL A 15 -46.17 -6.66 -33.03
N LEU A 16 -45.13 -5.83 -33.11
CA LEU A 16 -43.74 -6.26 -32.91
C LEU A 16 -43.61 -6.74 -31.45
N PRO A 17 -42.95 -7.88 -31.16
CA PRO A 17 -42.74 -8.30 -29.79
C PRO A 17 -41.87 -7.26 -29.07
N VAL A 18 -42.39 -6.74 -27.95
CA VAL A 18 -41.62 -5.96 -26.99
C VAL A 18 -40.71 -6.96 -26.27
N ALA A 19 -39.40 -6.89 -26.50
CA ALA A 19 -38.44 -7.59 -25.68
C ALA A 19 -38.30 -6.81 -24.36
N GLN A 20 -38.84 -7.34 -23.26
CA GLN A 20 -38.51 -6.89 -21.92
C GLN A 20 -37.33 -7.74 -21.41
N MET A 21 -36.29 -7.10 -20.89
CA MET A 21 -35.20 -7.80 -20.19
C MET A 21 -35.80 -8.51 -18.97
N VAL A 22 -35.81 -9.84 -19.01
CA VAL A 22 -36.03 -10.66 -17.82
C VAL A 22 -34.71 -10.68 -17.05
N GLU A 23 -34.80 -10.50 -15.73
CA GLU A 23 -33.67 -10.48 -14.79
C GLU A 23 -32.67 -11.63 -15.03
N PRO A 24 -31.35 -11.40 -14.89
CA PRO A 24 -30.37 -12.46 -15.07
C PRO A 24 -30.53 -13.52 -13.98
N ARG A 25 -30.95 -14.73 -14.38
CA ARG A 25 -30.92 -15.91 -13.52
C ARG A 25 -29.57 -16.60 -13.66
N ILE A 26 -28.83 -16.67 -12.56
CA ILE A 26 -27.67 -17.56 -12.43
C ILE A 26 -28.20 -18.99 -12.34
N LEU A 27 -27.86 -19.83 -13.33
CA LEU A 27 -28.08 -21.27 -13.29
C LEU A 27 -26.81 -21.92 -12.73
N TYR A 28 -26.89 -22.51 -11.54
CA TYR A 28 -25.84 -23.37 -11.02
C TYR A 28 -25.89 -24.74 -11.71
N PRO A 29 -24.79 -25.24 -12.28
CA PRO A 29 -24.73 -26.61 -12.79
C PRO A 29 -24.79 -27.62 -11.63
N ALA A 30 -25.41 -28.77 -11.89
CA ALA A 30 -25.69 -29.82 -10.91
C ALA A 30 -24.51 -30.77 -10.67
N ASP A 31 -23.28 -30.25 -10.59
CA ASP A 31 -22.04 -31.02 -10.44
C ASP A 31 -21.11 -30.43 -9.38
N LEU A 32 -21.62 -30.23 -8.17
CA LEU A 32 -20.77 -30.19 -6.98
C LEU A 32 -21.42 -30.96 -5.82
N ALA A 33 -21.47 -32.28 -5.99
CA ALA A 33 -21.79 -33.24 -4.94
C ALA A 33 -20.63 -34.22 -4.78
N ALA A 34 -19.68 -33.89 -3.90
CA ALA A 34 -18.96 -34.84 -3.05
C ALA A 34 -18.03 -34.09 -2.10
N GLY A 35 -18.36 -34.07 -0.81
CA GLY A 35 -17.38 -33.84 0.24
C GLY A 35 -17.60 -32.58 1.09
N LEU A 36 -18.67 -32.57 1.88
CA LEU A 36 -18.66 -32.31 3.34
C LEU A 36 -20.10 -32.11 3.81
N ALA A 37 -20.82 -33.23 3.90
CA ALA A 37 -22.03 -33.32 4.68
C ALA A 37 -21.63 -33.65 6.12
N LEU A 38 -21.80 -32.71 7.05
CA LEU A 38 -22.21 -32.98 8.44
C LEU A 38 -22.83 -31.71 9.04
N GLY A 39 -24.15 -31.72 9.23
CA GLY A 39 -24.82 -30.96 10.30
C GLY A 39 -25.56 -29.68 9.92
N SER A 40 -26.54 -29.71 9.02
CA SER A 40 -27.60 -28.69 8.97
C SER A 40 -28.97 -29.36 8.95
N SER A 41 -29.72 -29.22 10.03
CA SER A 41 -31.15 -29.50 10.07
C SER A 41 -31.92 -28.25 9.60
N TYR A 42 -32.00 -28.08 8.28
CA TYR A 42 -32.94 -27.14 7.66
C TYR A 42 -34.36 -27.71 7.79
N VAL A 43 -35.20 -27.07 8.61
CA VAL A 43 -36.65 -27.24 8.56
C VAL A 43 -37.20 -26.02 7.83
N GLY A 44 -37.67 -26.22 6.60
CA GLY A 44 -38.36 -25.17 5.84
C GLY A 44 -39.75 -24.93 6.43
N TYR A 45 -40.02 -23.69 6.85
CA TYR A 45 -41.38 -23.25 7.11
C TYR A 45 -41.98 -22.71 5.82
N ALA A 46 -43.09 -23.30 5.40
CA ALA A 46 -43.94 -22.76 4.34
C ALA A 46 -44.69 -21.54 4.89
N GLU A 47 -44.50 -20.37 4.27
CA GLU A 47 -45.35 -19.22 4.55
C GLU A 47 -46.78 -19.49 4.05
N THR A 48 -47.75 -19.43 4.97
CA THR A 48 -49.17 -19.38 4.60
C THR A 48 -49.60 -17.91 4.60
N ARG A 49 -49.65 -17.30 3.41
CA ARG A 49 -50.10 -15.91 3.23
C ARG A 49 -51.63 -15.87 3.23
N ILE A 50 -52.23 -15.42 4.34
CA ILE A 50 -53.63 -15.00 4.36
C ILE A 50 -53.69 -13.56 3.85
N LEU A 51 -54.30 -13.37 2.68
CA LEU A 51 -54.67 -12.03 2.18
C LEU A 51 -55.89 -11.53 2.97
N SER A 52 -55.68 -10.59 3.89
CA SER A 52 -56.78 -9.81 4.48
C SER A 52 -57.15 -8.65 3.57
N SER A 53 -58.44 -8.47 3.35
CA SER A 53 -59.03 -7.53 2.43
C SER A 53 -59.45 -6.23 3.11
N GLU A 54 -58.56 -5.52 3.81
CA GLU A 54 -58.83 -4.13 4.22
C GLU A 54 -57.52 -3.32 4.18
N GLY A 55 -57.60 -2.14 3.59
CA GLY A 55 -56.47 -1.32 3.18
C GLY A 55 -55.85 -0.45 4.28
N GLU A 56 -54.75 0.15 3.85
CA GLU A 56 -53.98 1.25 4.43
C GLU A 56 -54.72 2.22 5.36
N TYR A 57 -54.07 2.50 6.51
CA TYR A 57 -54.32 3.55 7.50
C TYR A 57 -55.59 3.44 8.37
N ALA A 58 -55.43 2.87 9.56
CA ALA A 58 -56.27 3.21 10.71
C ALA A 58 -55.46 3.18 12.02
N THR A 59 -55.63 4.25 12.77
CA THR A 59 -54.97 4.67 14.01
C THR A 59 -55.08 3.65 15.16
N ALA A 60 -53.95 3.31 15.79
CA ALA A 60 -53.93 2.53 17.03
C ALA A 60 -54.16 3.45 18.25
N SER A 61 -55.43 3.61 18.62
CA SER A 61 -55.84 3.99 19.97
C SER A 61 -57.03 3.11 20.35
N ALA A 62 -56.79 1.97 21.00
CA ALA A 62 -57.79 1.29 21.81
C ALA A 62 -57.12 0.21 22.68
N GLU A 63 -57.13 0.44 24.00
CA GLU A 63 -57.15 -0.62 25.01
C GLU A 63 -58.16 -1.71 24.63
N LEU A 64 -57.80 -2.97 24.88
CA LEU A 64 -58.77 -3.97 25.32
C LEU A 64 -58.06 -5.10 26.07
N ALA A 65 -58.31 -5.09 27.38
CA ALA A 65 -58.02 -6.17 28.29
C ALA A 65 -58.75 -7.46 27.88
N TYR A 66 -58.03 -8.59 27.89
CA TYR A 66 -58.65 -9.92 28.00
C TYR A 66 -57.71 -10.93 28.66
N GLY A 67 -58.18 -11.53 29.76
CA GLY A 67 -57.79 -12.90 30.16
C GLY A 67 -56.87 -13.07 31.37
N LEU A 68 -57.37 -12.83 32.58
CA LEU A 68 -56.83 -13.45 33.79
C LEU A 68 -57.20 -14.93 33.83
N ALA A 69 -56.22 -15.83 33.73
CA ALA A 69 -56.22 -17.16 34.34
C ALA A 69 -54.85 -17.87 34.17
N ASP A 70 -53.90 -17.64 35.08
CA ASP A 70 -53.22 -18.74 35.77
C ASP A 70 -52.52 -18.22 37.04
N GLY A 71 -52.72 -18.92 38.15
CA GLY A 71 -52.27 -18.57 39.49
C GLY A 71 -50.85 -19.05 39.78
N GLY A 72 -49.89 -18.64 38.98
CA GLY A 72 -48.46 -18.73 39.32
C GLY A 72 -48.03 -17.46 40.02
N ALA A 73 -47.63 -17.54 41.29
CA ALA A 73 -47.04 -16.43 42.01
C ALA A 73 -45.87 -15.85 41.18
N ALA A 74 -46.07 -14.66 40.62
CA ALA A 74 -45.01 -13.88 40.01
C ALA A 74 -44.01 -13.56 41.11
N VAL A 75 -42.91 -14.33 41.15
CA VAL A 75 -41.68 -13.82 41.73
C VAL A 75 -41.32 -12.65 40.84
N VAL A 76 -41.68 -11.44 41.26
CA VAL A 76 -41.13 -10.21 40.71
C VAL A 76 -39.65 -10.22 41.10
N LYS A 77 -38.84 -10.98 40.35
CA LYS A 77 -37.44 -10.64 40.22
C LYS A 77 -37.47 -9.27 39.56
N THR A 78 -37.03 -8.25 40.27
CA THR A 78 -36.60 -7.00 39.65
C THR A 78 -35.53 -7.37 38.64
N ALA A 79 -35.91 -7.56 37.39
CA ALA A 79 -35.03 -8.11 36.38
C ALA A 79 -34.05 -7.02 35.97
N THR A 80 -32.76 -7.30 36.11
CA THR A 80 -31.70 -6.32 35.86
C THR A 80 -31.51 -6.14 34.36
N GLU A 81 -31.36 -4.89 33.92
CA GLU A 81 -31.00 -4.53 32.56
C GLU A 81 -29.55 -4.02 32.54
N LEU A 82 -28.82 -4.30 31.46
CA LEU A 82 -27.47 -3.78 31.25
C LEU A 82 -27.49 -2.81 30.07
N ALA A 83 -26.94 -1.61 30.24
CA ALA A 83 -26.75 -0.65 29.17
C ALA A 83 -25.27 -0.41 28.93
N PHE A 84 -24.76 -1.00 27.85
CA PHE A 84 -23.42 -0.78 27.34
C PHE A 84 -23.44 0.45 26.43
N VAL A 85 -22.69 1.48 26.81
CA VAL A 85 -22.60 2.75 26.07
C VAL A 85 -21.17 2.92 25.56
N ASP A 86 -21.01 2.82 24.25
CA ASP A 86 -19.80 3.20 23.56
C ASP A 86 -19.63 4.72 23.63
N VAL A 87 -18.51 5.18 24.18
CA VAL A 87 -18.26 6.61 24.37
C VAL A 87 -17.98 7.36 23.06
N SER A 88 -17.77 6.64 21.96
CA SER A 88 -17.57 7.21 20.62
C SER A 88 -18.87 7.64 19.93
N VAL A 89 -20.04 7.22 20.42
CA VAL A 89 -21.30 7.78 19.90
C VAL A 89 -21.40 9.26 20.25
N SER A 90 -22.08 10.03 19.40
CA SER A 90 -22.30 11.45 19.66
C SER A 90 -22.95 11.67 21.03
N ASP A 91 -22.48 12.67 21.78
CA ASP A 91 -22.99 13.02 23.13
C ASP A 91 -23.25 11.82 24.08
N ALA A 92 -22.34 10.85 24.12
CA ALA A 92 -22.42 9.72 25.05
C ALA A 92 -22.58 10.17 26.53
N GLY A 93 -22.08 11.36 26.89
CA GLY A 93 -22.26 11.95 28.22
C GLY A 93 -23.74 12.21 28.56
N GLY A 94 -24.49 12.82 27.65
CA GLY A 94 -25.93 13.04 27.78
C GLY A 94 -26.71 11.72 27.92
N LEU A 95 -26.38 10.73 27.08
CA LEU A 95 -27.01 9.40 27.13
C LEU A 95 -26.77 8.69 28.46
N ILE A 96 -25.54 8.75 28.98
CA ILE A 96 -25.20 8.17 30.29
C ILE A 96 -25.93 8.91 31.41
N GLN A 97 -26.04 10.24 31.33
CA GLN A 97 -26.76 11.03 32.32
C GLN A 97 -28.26 10.70 32.34
N ASP A 98 -28.87 10.51 31.18
CA ASP A 98 -30.26 10.04 31.06
C ASP A 98 -30.46 8.68 31.72
N LEU A 99 -29.61 7.69 31.38
CA LEU A 99 -29.67 6.36 31.99
C LEU A 99 -29.47 6.40 33.51
N GLN A 100 -28.58 7.26 34.02
CA GLN A 100 -28.39 7.47 35.46
C GLN A 100 -29.62 8.07 36.12
N ALA A 101 -30.30 9.02 35.47
CA ALA A 101 -31.53 9.61 35.97
C ALA A 101 -32.67 8.57 36.02
N GLN A 102 -32.77 7.72 34.99
CA GLN A 102 -33.72 6.60 34.97
C GLN A 102 -33.42 5.58 36.07
N GLN A 103 -32.14 5.26 36.30
CA GLN A 103 -31.70 4.39 37.39
C GLN A 103 -32.10 4.97 38.76
N ALA A 104 -31.87 6.27 38.98
CA ALA A 104 -32.28 6.97 40.20
C ALA A 104 -33.81 7.04 40.37
N ALA A 105 -34.57 7.02 39.27
CA ALA A 105 -36.02 6.92 39.26
C ALA A 105 -36.56 5.49 39.49
N GLY A 106 -35.69 4.50 39.67
CA GLY A 106 -36.05 3.13 40.03
C GLY A 106 -36.02 2.12 38.89
N ARG A 107 -35.58 2.50 37.67
CA ARG A 107 -35.33 1.53 36.61
C ARG A 107 -34.10 0.67 36.97
N PRO A 108 -34.18 -0.67 36.96
CA PRO A 108 -33.08 -1.54 37.37
C PRO A 108 -32.01 -1.70 36.26
N VAL A 109 -31.54 -0.59 35.70
CA VAL A 109 -30.50 -0.55 34.66
C VAL A 109 -29.12 -0.31 35.26
N GLU A 110 -28.13 -1.13 34.91
CA GLU A 110 -26.72 -0.92 35.21
C GLU A 110 -25.99 -0.43 33.96
N ILE A 111 -25.18 0.61 34.10
CA ILE A 111 -24.55 1.31 32.99
C ILE A 111 -23.09 0.93 32.91
N VAL A 112 -22.67 0.45 31.74
CA VAL A 112 -21.30 0.06 31.44
C VAL A 112 -20.77 0.95 30.32
N ARG A 113 -19.72 1.72 30.61
CA ARG A 113 -19.03 2.53 29.61
C ARG A 113 -18.05 1.65 28.84
N ILE A 114 -18.00 1.81 27.52
CA ILE A 114 -17.03 1.16 26.65
C ILE A 114 -16.21 2.25 25.98
N GLU A 115 -14.90 2.26 26.23
CA GLU A 115 -14.01 3.24 25.62
C GLU A 115 -13.78 2.90 24.13
N ALA A 116 -13.56 3.91 23.27
CA ALA A 116 -13.41 3.72 21.82
C ALA A 116 -12.31 2.69 21.45
N GLY A 117 -11.25 2.61 22.25
CA GLY A 117 -10.16 1.63 22.06
C GLY A 117 -10.29 0.33 22.83
N GLU A 118 -11.38 0.12 23.55
CA GLU A 118 -11.66 -1.10 24.30
C GLU A 118 -12.26 -2.15 23.37
N ASP A 119 -11.95 -3.43 23.56
CA ASP A 119 -12.68 -4.51 22.89
C ASP A 119 -14.06 -4.63 23.55
N GLY A 120 -15.08 -4.04 22.92
CA GLY A 120 -16.43 -4.02 23.47
C GLY A 120 -17.01 -5.42 23.67
N ILE A 121 -16.70 -6.37 22.80
CA ILE A 121 -17.17 -7.77 22.93
C ILE A 121 -16.54 -8.42 24.16
N ALA A 122 -15.23 -8.26 24.35
CA ALA A 122 -14.58 -8.74 25.57
C ALA A 122 -15.15 -8.08 26.84
N ARG A 123 -15.49 -6.79 26.77
CA ARG A 123 -16.10 -6.05 27.88
C ARG A 123 -17.51 -6.56 28.20
N LEU A 124 -18.32 -6.87 27.19
CA LEU A 124 -19.62 -7.52 27.35
C LEU A 124 -19.46 -8.89 28.02
N THR A 125 -18.52 -9.71 27.53
CA THR A 125 -18.22 -11.03 28.08
C THR A 125 -17.83 -10.98 29.55
N GLU A 126 -16.88 -10.11 29.89
CA GLU A 126 -16.43 -9.95 31.28
C GLU A 126 -17.58 -9.50 32.18
N THR A 127 -18.41 -8.58 31.69
CA THR A 127 -19.55 -8.06 32.44
C THR A 127 -20.57 -9.16 32.69
N LEU A 128 -20.92 -9.95 31.68
CA LEU A 128 -21.95 -10.99 31.78
C LEU A 128 -21.47 -12.25 32.54
N ALA A 129 -20.15 -12.48 32.61
CA ALA A 129 -19.58 -13.64 33.27
C ALA A 129 -20.06 -13.81 34.73
N GLY A 130 -20.61 -14.99 35.03
CA GLY A 130 -21.08 -15.34 36.38
C GLY A 130 -22.36 -14.63 36.84
N ARG A 131 -22.98 -13.80 35.98
CA ARG A 131 -24.29 -13.20 36.25
C ARG A 131 -25.41 -14.16 35.87
N THR A 132 -26.63 -13.89 36.36
CA THR A 132 -27.86 -14.61 35.98
C THR A 132 -29.07 -13.68 36.06
N GLY A 133 -30.09 -13.95 35.24
CA GLY A 133 -31.36 -13.23 35.32
C GLY A 133 -31.33 -11.80 34.76
N ILE A 134 -30.44 -11.52 33.80
CA ILE A 134 -30.46 -10.28 33.03
C ILE A 134 -31.65 -10.32 32.07
N ALA A 135 -32.57 -9.36 32.17
CA ALA A 135 -33.76 -9.29 31.31
C ALA A 135 -33.48 -8.61 29.98
N ALA A 136 -32.62 -7.61 29.95
CA ALA A 136 -32.27 -6.93 28.71
C ALA A 136 -30.80 -6.52 28.69
N VAL A 137 -30.20 -6.61 27.51
CA VAL A 137 -28.91 -6.04 27.19
C VAL A 137 -29.12 -4.98 26.11
N HIS A 138 -28.80 -3.74 26.44
CA HIS A 138 -28.82 -2.60 25.54
C HIS A 138 -27.39 -2.27 25.14
N VAL A 139 -27.12 -2.20 23.83
CA VAL A 139 -25.81 -1.86 23.30
C VAL A 139 -25.93 -0.63 22.43
N LEU A 140 -25.44 0.51 22.93
CA LEU A 140 -25.42 1.79 22.24
C LEU A 140 -24.04 1.98 21.62
N GLY A 141 -23.98 1.84 20.30
CA GLY A 141 -22.75 1.91 19.52
C GLY A 141 -23.02 2.45 18.12
N HIS A 142 -22.16 2.12 17.17
CA HIS A 142 -22.34 2.49 15.76
C HIS A 142 -22.79 1.29 14.93
N GLY A 143 -23.34 1.53 13.75
CA GLY A 143 -23.83 0.45 12.90
C GLY A 143 -23.59 0.64 11.41
N ALA A 144 -23.70 -0.49 10.71
CA ALA A 144 -23.87 -0.64 9.26
C ALA A 144 -24.52 -2.02 9.00
N ASP A 145 -24.99 -2.31 7.78
CA ASP A 145 -25.62 -3.60 7.49
C ASP A 145 -24.70 -4.78 7.86
N GLY A 146 -25.14 -5.60 8.82
CA GLY A 146 -24.37 -6.75 9.30
C GLY A 146 -23.29 -6.43 10.33
N VAL A 147 -23.19 -5.20 10.81
CA VAL A 147 -22.18 -4.75 11.78
C VAL A 147 -22.82 -3.91 12.88
N ALA A 148 -22.63 -4.33 14.13
CA ALA A 148 -22.77 -3.46 15.29
C ALA A 148 -21.38 -3.21 15.90
N GLN A 149 -20.87 -1.99 15.78
CA GLN A 149 -19.56 -1.57 16.29
C GLN A 149 -19.70 -1.13 17.75
N VAL A 150 -18.85 -1.69 18.62
CA VAL A 150 -18.85 -1.41 20.05
C VAL A 150 -17.40 -1.33 20.56
N GLY A 151 -16.97 -0.14 20.94
CA GLY A 151 -15.56 0.20 21.14
C GLY A 151 -14.79 -0.06 19.85
N SER A 152 -13.70 -0.81 19.95
CA SER A 152 -12.87 -1.24 18.81
C SER A 152 -13.36 -2.53 18.14
N ALA A 153 -14.35 -3.23 18.70
CA ALA A 153 -14.82 -4.53 18.23
C ALA A 153 -16.08 -4.43 17.37
N ARG A 154 -16.21 -5.32 16.39
CA ARG A 154 -17.39 -5.47 15.53
C ARG A 154 -18.13 -6.74 15.89
N LEU A 155 -19.40 -6.61 16.24
CA LEU A 155 -20.30 -7.73 16.24
C LEU A 155 -20.81 -7.93 14.81
N ASP A 156 -20.10 -8.77 14.06
CA ASP A 156 -20.41 -9.14 12.67
C ASP A 156 -20.40 -10.66 12.48
N ALA A 157 -20.71 -11.14 11.27
CA ALA A 157 -20.78 -12.57 10.99
C ALA A 157 -19.44 -13.30 11.22
N ALA A 158 -18.31 -12.66 10.91
CA ALA A 158 -16.99 -13.25 11.09
C ALA A 158 -16.67 -13.38 12.59
N THR A 159 -16.92 -12.33 13.36
CA THR A 159 -16.67 -12.30 14.80
C THR A 159 -17.60 -13.24 15.54
N LEU A 160 -18.87 -13.35 15.14
CA LEU A 160 -19.81 -14.34 15.69
C LEU A 160 -19.34 -15.77 15.45
N ALA A 161 -18.72 -16.06 14.29
CA ALA A 161 -18.15 -17.37 14.01
C ALA A 161 -16.88 -17.63 14.83
N ASP A 162 -15.96 -16.67 14.87
CA ASP A 162 -14.67 -16.80 15.55
C ASP A 162 -14.81 -16.83 17.08
N ARG A 163 -15.80 -16.13 17.63
CA ARG A 163 -16.07 -16.01 19.08
C ARG A 163 -17.37 -16.68 19.51
N ALA A 164 -17.86 -17.66 18.74
CA ALA A 164 -19.15 -18.31 19.01
C ALA A 164 -19.30 -18.84 20.44
N ALA A 165 -18.26 -19.47 21.00
CA ALA A 165 -18.31 -20.03 22.35
C ALA A 165 -18.37 -18.96 23.45
N GLU A 166 -17.66 -17.83 23.24
CA GLU A 166 -17.67 -16.69 24.15
C GLU A 166 -19.06 -16.04 24.17
N ILE A 167 -19.62 -15.80 22.98
CA ILE A 167 -20.93 -15.15 22.78
C ILE A 167 -22.06 -16.07 23.24
N ALA A 168 -21.99 -17.38 23.00
CA ALA A 168 -22.96 -18.33 23.52
C ALA A 168 -22.99 -18.36 25.05
N HIS A 169 -21.86 -18.07 25.72
CA HIS A 169 -21.81 -18.00 27.17
C HIS A 169 -22.59 -16.80 27.73
N TRP A 170 -22.80 -15.74 26.95
CA TRP A 170 -23.66 -14.61 27.34
C TRP A 170 -25.07 -15.10 27.68
N GLY A 171 -25.60 -16.06 26.92
CA GLY A 171 -26.93 -16.65 27.14
C GLY A 171 -27.11 -17.27 28.52
N ALA A 172 -26.03 -17.74 29.18
CA ALA A 172 -26.10 -18.28 30.54
C ALA A 172 -26.41 -17.21 31.60
N ALA A 173 -26.12 -15.94 31.31
CA ALA A 173 -26.45 -14.81 32.18
C ALA A 173 -27.87 -14.29 31.97
N LEU A 174 -28.46 -14.56 30.81
CA LEU A 174 -29.75 -14.02 30.41
C LEU A 174 -30.91 -14.77 31.07
N ALA A 175 -31.99 -14.04 31.35
CA ALA A 175 -33.27 -14.63 31.73
C ALA A 175 -33.95 -15.32 30.52
N GLY A 176 -34.94 -16.18 30.77
CA GLY A 176 -35.76 -16.72 29.69
C GLY A 176 -36.61 -15.61 29.05
N GLY A 177 -36.52 -15.46 27.73
CA GLY A 177 -37.13 -14.34 27.00
C GLY A 177 -36.40 -13.02 27.25
N ALA A 178 -35.09 -13.06 27.46
CA ALA A 178 -34.31 -11.83 27.56
C ALA A 178 -34.11 -11.19 26.18
N ASP A 179 -34.03 -9.87 26.19
CA ASP A 179 -33.85 -9.08 24.97
C ASP A 179 -32.41 -8.58 24.79
N PHE A 180 -31.97 -8.51 23.54
CA PHE A 180 -30.70 -7.94 23.15
C PHE A 180 -30.92 -6.84 22.11
N LEU A 181 -30.81 -5.58 22.53
CA LEU A 181 -31.14 -4.41 21.73
C LEU A 181 -29.85 -3.75 21.24
N LEU A 182 -29.64 -3.76 19.93
CA LEU A 182 -28.52 -3.14 19.24
C LEU A 182 -28.96 -1.78 18.71
N TYR A 183 -28.50 -0.70 19.35
CA TYR A 183 -28.69 0.65 18.88
C TYR A 183 -27.48 1.05 18.06
N GLY A 184 -27.67 1.12 16.75
CA GLY A 184 -26.66 1.49 15.76
C GLY A 184 -27.36 1.70 14.43
N CYS A 185 -26.91 2.67 13.64
CA CYS A 185 -27.52 2.95 12.34
C CYS A 185 -27.44 1.74 11.41
N ASP A 186 -28.53 1.43 10.71
CA ASP A 186 -28.55 0.51 9.57
C ASP A 186 -28.06 -0.93 9.88
N VAL A 187 -28.04 -1.36 11.14
CA VAL A 187 -27.51 -2.69 11.56
C VAL A 187 -28.18 -3.83 10.81
N VAL A 188 -29.47 -3.68 10.48
CA VAL A 188 -30.28 -4.65 9.70
C VAL A 188 -30.85 -4.04 8.43
N ALA A 189 -30.11 -3.15 7.76
CA ALA A 189 -30.55 -2.56 6.50
C ALA A 189 -30.63 -3.57 5.34
N GLY A 190 -29.98 -4.74 5.45
CA GLY A 190 -29.90 -5.73 4.38
C GLY A 190 -29.67 -7.18 4.85
N PRO A 191 -29.31 -8.08 3.92
CA PRO A 191 -29.21 -9.51 4.20
C PRO A 191 -28.11 -9.87 5.20
N LEU A 192 -27.05 -9.07 5.31
CA LEU A 192 -25.96 -9.34 6.24
C LEU A 192 -26.42 -9.11 7.68
N GLY A 193 -27.17 -8.04 7.93
CA GLY A 193 -27.78 -7.77 9.22
C GLY A 193 -28.76 -8.84 9.65
N LEU A 194 -29.58 -9.36 8.74
CA LEU A 194 -30.51 -10.46 9.01
C LEU A 194 -29.76 -11.74 9.45
N GLN A 195 -28.67 -12.07 8.77
CA GLN A 195 -27.84 -13.22 9.13
C GLN A 195 -27.15 -13.02 10.48
N MET A 196 -26.57 -11.84 10.70
CA MET A 196 -25.82 -11.49 11.91
C MET A 196 -26.73 -11.54 13.15
N THR A 197 -27.87 -10.88 13.11
CA THR A 197 -28.85 -10.86 14.22
C THR A 197 -29.47 -12.23 14.47
N GLY A 198 -29.80 -13.00 13.42
CA GLY A 198 -30.28 -14.38 13.58
C GLY A 198 -29.24 -15.32 14.21
N THR A 199 -27.96 -15.15 13.88
CA THR A 199 -26.86 -15.92 14.49
C THR A 199 -26.65 -15.52 15.94
N LEU A 200 -26.70 -14.22 16.26
CA LEU A 200 -26.63 -13.72 17.63
C LEU A 200 -27.77 -14.29 18.49
N ALA A 201 -29.00 -14.23 18.01
CA ALA A 201 -30.17 -14.80 18.69
C ALA A 201 -30.01 -16.31 18.94
N ALA A 202 -29.51 -17.05 17.94
CA ALA A 202 -29.27 -18.49 18.07
C ALA A 202 -28.16 -18.83 19.08
N LEU A 203 -27.11 -18.02 19.18
CA LEU A 203 -26.01 -18.22 20.12
C LEU A 203 -26.42 -17.89 21.56
N THR A 204 -27.09 -16.76 21.77
CA THR A 204 -27.44 -16.26 23.12
C THR A 204 -28.74 -16.82 23.65
N GLY A 205 -29.64 -17.27 22.76
CA GLY A 205 -31.02 -17.63 23.10
C GLY A 205 -31.91 -16.42 23.43
N ALA A 206 -31.42 -15.21 23.18
CA ALA A 206 -32.16 -13.96 23.37
C ALA A 206 -32.96 -13.58 22.13
N ASP A 207 -33.99 -12.76 22.35
CA ASP A 207 -34.68 -12.05 21.29
C ASP A 207 -33.87 -10.78 20.96
N VAL A 208 -33.49 -10.60 19.70
CA VAL A 208 -32.59 -9.53 19.24
C VAL A 208 -33.38 -8.47 18.50
N ALA A 209 -33.21 -7.20 18.85
CA ALA A 209 -33.75 -6.08 18.10
C ALA A 209 -32.66 -5.11 17.65
N ALA A 210 -32.85 -4.52 16.46
CA ALA A 210 -31.89 -3.60 15.86
C ALA A 210 -32.57 -2.68 14.83
N SER A 211 -31.95 -1.53 14.54
CA SER A 211 -32.46 -0.59 13.53
C SER A 211 -32.15 -1.06 12.10
N THR A 212 -33.08 -0.75 11.21
CA THR A 212 -32.95 -0.91 9.75
C THR A 212 -32.59 0.41 9.06
N ASP A 213 -32.65 1.53 9.79
CA ASP A 213 -32.31 2.88 9.35
C ASP A 213 -31.44 3.61 10.40
N LEU A 214 -31.30 4.94 10.28
CA LEU A 214 -30.49 5.74 11.21
C LEU A 214 -31.08 5.74 12.62
N THR A 215 -30.29 5.34 13.62
CA THR A 215 -30.68 5.48 15.04
C THR A 215 -30.27 6.85 15.59
N GLY A 216 -31.20 7.57 16.23
CA GLY A 216 -30.95 8.84 16.93
C GLY A 216 -31.88 9.98 16.53
N ALA A 217 -31.31 11.15 16.24
CA ALA A 217 -32.04 12.40 16.11
C ALA A 217 -32.97 12.46 14.87
N GLY A 218 -34.25 12.77 15.11
CA GLY A 218 -35.28 12.97 14.07
C GLY A 218 -34.94 14.01 13.02
N ASN A 219 -34.28 15.10 13.41
CA ASN A 219 -33.89 16.18 12.50
C ASN A 219 -32.73 15.80 11.56
N ARG A 220 -32.07 14.66 11.78
CA ARG A 220 -31.06 14.08 10.89
C ARG A 220 -31.58 12.86 10.12
N GLY A 221 -32.89 12.60 10.19
CA GLY A 221 -33.55 11.47 9.54
C GLY A 221 -33.47 10.16 10.33
N GLY A 222 -32.99 10.20 11.58
CA GLY A 222 -32.96 9.03 12.46
C GLY A 222 -34.15 8.94 13.39
N ASN A 223 -34.30 7.81 14.07
CA ASN A 223 -35.30 7.62 15.11
C ASN A 223 -34.80 6.62 16.16
N TRP A 224 -35.59 6.30 17.20
CA TRP A 224 -35.19 5.38 18.27
C TRP A 224 -35.92 4.04 18.22
N VAL A 225 -36.62 3.77 17.12
CA VAL A 225 -37.29 2.52 16.84
C VAL A 225 -36.25 1.50 16.35
N LEU A 226 -36.43 0.26 16.79
CA LEU A 226 -35.70 -0.89 16.28
C LEU A 226 -36.70 -1.68 15.43
N GLU A 227 -36.69 -1.44 14.11
CA GLU A 227 -37.72 -1.97 13.21
C GLU A 227 -37.63 -3.48 13.02
N TYR A 228 -36.43 -4.02 13.21
CA TYR A 228 -36.18 -5.46 13.13
C TYR A 228 -36.14 -6.08 14.52
N GLN A 229 -36.79 -7.23 14.66
CA GLN A 229 -36.75 -8.04 15.88
C GLN A 229 -36.80 -9.53 15.56
N THR A 230 -36.05 -10.33 16.31
CA THR A 230 -36.22 -11.78 16.41
C THR A 230 -37.05 -12.08 17.65
N GLY A 231 -38.12 -12.87 17.50
CA GLY A 231 -38.99 -13.21 18.64
C GLY A 231 -39.81 -12.02 19.14
N ARG A 232 -40.05 -11.94 20.46
CA ARG A 232 -40.85 -10.88 21.08
C ARG A 232 -39.93 -10.03 21.94
N VAL A 233 -39.97 -8.72 21.72
CA VAL A 233 -39.18 -7.77 22.51
C VAL A 233 -40.09 -7.15 23.56
N GLU A 234 -39.81 -7.45 24.82
CA GLU A 234 -40.54 -6.91 25.97
C GLU A 234 -39.87 -5.68 26.59
N ALA A 235 -38.56 -5.53 26.39
CA ALA A 235 -37.78 -4.42 26.89
C ALA A 235 -38.14 -3.10 26.21
N THR A 236 -38.17 -2.03 27.00
CA THR A 236 -38.32 -0.67 26.48
C THR A 236 -37.00 -0.15 25.93
N VAL A 237 -37.09 0.74 24.94
CA VAL A 237 -35.93 1.51 24.44
C VAL A 237 -35.14 2.12 25.61
N ALA A 238 -33.81 2.05 25.52
CA ALA A 238 -32.90 2.43 26.59
C ALA A 238 -33.01 3.92 26.95
N ILE A 239 -33.06 4.78 25.94
CA ILE A 239 -33.04 6.24 26.11
C ILE A 239 -34.44 6.79 26.35
N SER A 240 -34.60 7.68 27.33
CA SER A 240 -35.90 8.24 27.70
C SER A 240 -36.44 9.19 26.61
N LEU A 241 -37.76 9.32 26.51
CA LEU A 241 -38.40 10.23 25.54
C LEU A 241 -37.92 11.70 25.68
N ALA A 242 -37.53 12.11 26.88
CA ALA A 242 -36.99 13.46 27.11
C ALA A 242 -35.63 13.63 26.45
N GLU A 243 -34.74 12.64 26.61
CA GLU A 243 -33.42 12.65 25.99
C GLU A 243 -33.51 12.45 24.47
N GLN A 244 -34.37 11.53 24.01
CA GLN A 244 -34.63 11.33 22.57
C GLN A 244 -35.03 12.61 21.84
N ALA A 245 -35.75 13.52 22.52
CA ALA A 245 -36.22 14.78 21.94
C ALA A 245 -35.12 15.85 21.83
N VAL A 246 -34.06 15.77 22.65
CA VAL A 246 -32.97 16.77 22.68
C VAL A 246 -31.67 16.25 22.05
N TYR A 247 -31.52 14.93 21.93
CA TYR A 247 -30.37 14.30 21.30
C TYR A 247 -30.20 14.78 19.86
N ALA A 248 -29.00 15.28 19.54
CA ALA A 248 -28.73 15.93 18.24
C ALA A 248 -27.90 15.06 17.27
N GLY A 249 -27.40 13.91 17.72
CA GLY A 249 -26.54 13.01 16.96
C GLY A 249 -27.30 11.89 16.25
N VAL A 250 -26.57 11.07 15.51
CA VAL A 250 -27.00 9.74 15.06
C VAL A 250 -25.87 8.75 15.35
N PHE A 251 -26.16 7.47 15.44
CA PHE A 251 -25.21 6.40 15.74
C PHE A 251 -24.53 5.86 14.47
N ALA A 252 -24.22 6.75 13.53
CA ALA A 252 -23.55 6.40 12.29
C ALA A 252 -22.03 6.52 12.47
N ASN A 253 -21.30 5.50 12.02
CA ASN A 253 -19.84 5.51 12.02
C ASN A 253 -19.30 6.68 11.16
N THR A 254 -18.26 7.37 11.63
CA THR A 254 -17.63 8.46 10.87
C THR A 254 -16.43 7.96 10.08
N ALA A 255 -16.12 8.63 8.97
CA ALA A 255 -14.96 8.25 8.17
C ALA A 255 -13.66 8.75 8.83
N PRO A 256 -12.56 7.99 8.72
CA PRO A 256 -11.26 8.44 9.22
C PRO A 256 -10.85 9.80 8.65
N THR A 257 -9.99 10.48 9.39
CA THR A 257 -9.34 11.72 8.97
C THR A 257 -7.89 11.47 8.58
N ILE A 258 -7.41 12.23 7.59
CA ILE A 258 -6.01 12.26 7.18
C ILE A 258 -5.62 13.70 6.87
N SER A 259 -4.46 14.14 7.37
CA SER A 259 -3.94 15.48 7.04
C SER A 259 -3.52 15.58 5.57
N VAL A 260 -3.56 16.78 5.02
CA VAL A 260 -2.99 17.05 3.69
C VAL A 260 -1.49 16.75 3.68
N ILE A 261 -1.01 16.16 2.59
CA ILE A 261 0.42 15.95 2.31
C ILE A 261 0.77 16.89 1.16
N SER A 262 1.86 17.66 1.30
CA SER A 262 2.33 18.55 0.24
C SER A 262 3.11 17.79 -0.83
N ASP A 263 3.13 18.34 -2.05
CA ASP A 263 3.94 17.81 -3.14
C ASP A 263 5.42 17.70 -2.76
N GLN A 264 6.07 16.67 -3.28
CA GLN A 264 7.44 16.30 -2.99
C GLN A 264 8.31 16.37 -4.24
N THR A 265 9.59 16.63 -4.04
CA THR A 265 10.60 16.56 -5.09
C THR A 265 11.83 15.86 -4.55
N THR A 266 12.39 14.94 -5.34
CA THR A 266 13.62 14.24 -5.01
C THR A 266 14.46 14.05 -6.26
N PRO A 267 15.80 14.06 -6.19
CA PRO A 267 16.63 13.53 -7.25
C PRO A 267 16.31 12.07 -7.52
N GLU A 268 16.51 11.61 -8.75
CA GLU A 268 16.48 10.17 -9.02
C GLU A 268 17.52 9.42 -8.19
N ASP A 269 17.30 8.12 -8.03
CA ASP A 269 18.10 7.21 -7.18
C ASP A 269 18.19 7.60 -5.70
N THR A 270 17.49 8.65 -5.29
CA THR A 270 17.49 9.16 -3.94
C THR A 270 16.13 8.97 -3.30
N SER A 271 16.12 8.24 -2.19
CA SER A 271 14.93 8.15 -1.34
C SER A 271 14.62 9.50 -0.70
N THR A 272 13.34 9.84 -0.61
CA THR A 272 12.91 11.00 0.17
C THR A 272 13.27 10.82 1.64
N THR A 273 13.32 11.93 2.38
CA THR A 273 13.16 11.87 3.84
C THR A 273 11.75 11.35 4.19
N ALA A 274 11.54 10.95 5.45
CA ALA A 274 10.23 10.53 5.92
C ALA A 274 9.24 11.72 5.88
N ILE A 275 8.19 11.58 5.06
CA ILE A 275 7.14 12.59 4.90
C ILE A 275 6.06 12.32 5.93
N SER A 276 5.92 13.21 6.90
CA SER A 276 4.97 13.05 8.01
C SER A 276 3.55 13.47 7.64
N PHE A 277 2.57 12.73 8.15
CA PHE A 277 1.16 13.06 8.10
C PHE A 277 0.45 12.53 9.35
N THR A 278 -0.73 13.08 9.66
CA THR A 278 -1.54 12.59 10.77
C THR A 278 -2.79 11.89 10.29
N ILE A 279 -3.21 10.91 11.08
CA ILE A 279 -4.47 10.19 10.91
C ILE A 279 -5.22 10.17 12.24
N GLY A 280 -6.53 10.01 12.18
CA GLY A 280 -7.35 9.84 13.37
C GLY A 280 -8.76 9.49 13.00
N ASP A 281 -9.50 8.96 13.95
CA ASP A 281 -10.89 8.60 13.80
C ASP A 281 -11.57 8.75 15.18
N ALA A 282 -12.87 9.04 15.20
CA ALA A 282 -13.59 9.26 16.45
C ALA A 282 -13.94 7.93 17.14
N GLU A 283 -14.17 6.88 16.35
CA GLU A 283 -14.59 5.55 16.81
C GLU A 283 -13.41 4.58 16.93
N THR A 284 -12.45 4.69 16.00
CA THR A 284 -11.34 3.73 15.88
C THR A 284 -10.03 4.32 16.39
N PRO A 285 -9.33 3.64 17.32
CA PRO A 285 -8.01 4.10 17.75
C PRO A 285 -7.05 4.23 16.56
N ALA A 286 -6.27 5.31 16.54
CA ALA A 286 -5.35 5.57 15.43
C ALA A 286 -4.31 4.46 15.19
N ALA A 287 -4.01 3.64 16.21
CA ALA A 287 -3.13 2.49 16.08
C ALA A 287 -3.78 1.31 15.32
N SER A 288 -5.11 1.21 15.36
CA SER A 288 -5.90 0.17 14.68
C SER A 288 -6.29 0.56 13.25
N LEU A 289 -6.16 1.85 12.89
CA LEU A 289 -6.38 2.31 11.52
C LEU A 289 -5.37 1.70 10.55
N VAL A 290 -5.89 1.21 9.43
CA VAL A 290 -5.12 0.61 8.34
C VAL A 290 -4.76 1.70 7.34
N VAL A 291 -3.46 1.85 7.08
CA VAL A 291 -2.94 2.83 6.11
C VAL A 291 -2.39 2.09 4.91
N THR A 292 -2.76 2.54 3.73
CA THR A 292 -2.24 2.04 2.44
C THR A 292 -1.80 3.20 1.57
N ALA A 293 -0.91 2.94 0.61
CA ALA A 293 -0.45 3.94 -0.32
C ALA A 293 -0.23 3.33 -1.72
N THR A 294 -0.51 4.10 -2.75
CA THR A 294 -0.39 3.69 -4.15
C THR A 294 0.20 4.81 -5.01
N SER A 295 0.76 4.44 -6.17
CA SER A 295 1.34 5.35 -7.15
C SER A 295 0.58 5.24 -8.47
N SER A 296 0.36 6.37 -9.15
CA SER A 296 -0.25 6.39 -10.49
C SER A 296 0.70 5.95 -11.61
N ASN A 297 2.01 5.85 -11.34
CA ASN A 297 2.99 5.39 -12.32
C ASN A 297 4.09 4.52 -11.67
N ALA A 298 3.99 3.21 -11.88
CA ALA A 298 4.94 2.23 -11.37
C ALA A 298 6.31 2.25 -12.05
N SER A 299 6.46 2.89 -13.23
CA SER A 299 7.76 2.99 -13.90
C SER A 299 8.68 4.05 -13.26
N ILE A 300 8.09 5.03 -12.56
CA ILE A 300 8.83 6.06 -11.80
C ILE A 300 8.85 5.70 -10.31
N LEU A 301 7.71 5.27 -9.76
CA LEU A 301 7.59 4.89 -8.35
C LEU A 301 6.82 3.57 -8.24
N ALA A 302 7.55 2.47 -8.19
CA ALA A 302 7.00 1.14 -8.00
C ALA A 302 6.46 0.95 -6.56
N ALA A 303 5.54 0.01 -6.36
CA ALA A 303 4.94 -0.26 -5.05
C ALA A 303 5.99 -0.59 -3.96
N GLY A 304 7.06 -1.31 -4.32
CA GLY A 304 8.16 -1.62 -3.39
C GLY A 304 8.99 -0.39 -2.96
N GLY A 305 8.87 0.74 -3.67
CA GLY A 305 9.49 2.01 -3.31
C GLY A 305 8.63 2.88 -2.39
N ILE A 306 7.42 2.44 -2.02
CA ILE A 306 6.55 3.16 -1.08
C ILE A 306 6.59 2.46 0.27
N LEU A 307 7.24 3.09 1.25
CA LEU A 307 7.37 2.56 2.59
C LEU A 307 6.56 3.40 3.58
N LEU A 308 5.54 2.79 4.18
CA LEU A 308 4.77 3.39 5.28
C LEU A 308 5.48 3.15 6.61
N GLY A 309 5.46 4.17 7.48
CA GLY A 309 6.06 4.15 8.81
C GLY A 309 5.26 4.97 9.82
N GLY A 310 5.89 5.25 10.97
CA GLY A 310 5.23 5.90 12.11
C GLY A 310 4.27 4.97 12.87
N SER A 311 3.58 5.52 13.87
CA SER A 311 2.68 4.77 14.74
C SER A 311 1.56 5.65 15.31
N GLY A 312 0.44 5.01 15.66
CA GLY A 312 -0.73 5.72 16.16
C GLY A 312 -1.20 6.81 15.19
N ALA A 313 -1.44 8.01 15.70
CA ALA A 313 -1.88 9.15 14.90
C ALA A 313 -0.78 9.76 14.02
N ASN A 314 0.51 9.54 14.32
CA ASN A 314 1.62 10.13 13.59
C ASN A 314 2.22 9.09 12.64
N ARG A 315 1.93 9.21 11.35
CA ARG A 315 2.38 8.28 10.31
C ARG A 315 3.38 8.97 9.38
N THR A 316 4.18 8.17 8.69
CA THR A 316 5.11 8.67 7.69
C THR A 316 5.03 7.85 6.41
N VAL A 317 5.41 8.44 5.29
CA VAL A 317 5.68 7.72 4.04
C VAL A 317 7.07 8.11 3.53
N THR A 318 7.84 7.12 3.09
CA THR A 318 9.13 7.31 2.42
C THR A 318 9.01 6.77 1.01
N LEU A 319 9.51 7.54 0.04
CA LEU A 319 9.39 7.23 -1.39
C LEU A 319 10.78 7.05 -1.99
N THR A 320 11.02 5.91 -2.62
CA THR A 320 12.24 5.60 -3.36
C THR A 320 11.87 5.39 -4.83
N PRO A 321 12.24 6.32 -5.73
CA PRO A 321 12.04 6.14 -7.16
C PRO A 321 12.71 4.87 -7.69
N VAL A 322 12.23 4.37 -8.82
CA VAL A 322 12.92 3.32 -9.58
C VAL A 322 14.26 3.86 -10.07
N ALA A 323 15.28 3.00 -10.14
CA ALA A 323 16.62 3.41 -10.55
C ALA A 323 16.60 4.07 -11.95
N ASN A 324 17.30 5.20 -12.09
CA ASN A 324 17.41 6.02 -13.30
C ASN A 324 16.06 6.50 -13.86
N ALA A 325 15.00 6.50 -13.05
CA ALA A 325 13.69 6.95 -13.46
C ALA A 325 13.43 8.38 -12.96
N ASN A 326 13.17 9.29 -13.89
CA ASN A 326 12.87 10.69 -13.61
C ASN A 326 11.55 11.14 -14.26
N GLY A 327 11.12 12.36 -13.93
CA GLY A 327 9.89 12.99 -14.42
C GLY A 327 8.77 13.10 -13.38
N GLY A 328 7.54 13.28 -13.85
CA GLY A 328 6.37 13.51 -13.01
C GLY A 328 5.65 14.83 -13.33
N PRO A 329 4.72 15.27 -12.46
CA PRO A 329 4.42 14.69 -11.15
C PRO A 329 3.70 13.34 -11.24
N VAL A 330 4.17 12.36 -10.49
CA VAL A 330 3.47 11.10 -10.21
C VAL A 330 2.52 11.32 -9.04
N THR A 331 1.26 10.90 -9.17
CA THR A 331 0.28 11.02 -8.09
C THR A 331 0.47 9.88 -7.10
N VAL A 332 0.74 10.21 -5.85
CA VAL A 332 0.76 9.26 -4.73
C VAL A 332 -0.51 9.44 -3.93
N THR A 333 -1.28 8.37 -3.77
CA THR A 333 -2.53 8.37 -3.00
C THR A 333 -2.34 7.56 -1.72
N VAL A 334 -2.55 8.20 -0.57
CA VAL A 334 -2.51 7.57 0.76
C VAL A 334 -3.93 7.46 1.28
N SER A 335 -4.34 6.25 1.66
CA SER A 335 -5.69 5.97 2.14
C SER A 335 -5.65 5.38 3.55
N VAL A 336 -6.63 5.78 4.36
CA VAL A 336 -6.81 5.36 5.76
C VAL A 336 -8.19 4.75 5.90
N SER A 337 -8.25 3.55 6.47
CA SER A 337 -9.51 2.85 6.73
C SER A 337 -9.62 2.44 8.18
N ASP A 338 -10.83 2.54 8.72
CA ASP A 338 -11.26 1.93 9.98
C ASP A 338 -11.80 0.50 9.78
N GLY A 339 -11.86 0.02 8.53
CA GLY A 339 -12.44 -1.26 8.12
C GLY A 339 -13.86 -1.19 7.57
N THR A 340 -14.55 -0.04 7.67
CA THR A 340 -15.89 0.20 7.09
C THR A 340 -15.85 1.36 6.09
N LEU A 341 -15.25 2.46 6.51
CA LEU A 341 -15.10 3.68 5.74
C LEU A 341 -13.62 3.89 5.36
N LEU A 342 -13.43 4.71 4.33
CA LEU A 342 -12.13 4.99 3.74
C LEU A 342 -12.04 6.48 3.42
N THR A 343 -10.95 7.11 3.85
CA THR A 343 -10.59 8.47 3.46
C THR A 343 -9.21 8.46 2.83
N SER A 344 -8.99 9.29 1.82
CA SER A 344 -7.72 9.37 1.11
C SER A 344 -7.26 10.80 0.89
N THR A 345 -5.94 11.00 0.86
CA THR A 345 -5.29 12.23 0.39
C THR A 345 -4.34 11.89 -0.76
N SER A 346 -4.03 12.84 -1.62
CA SER A 346 -3.09 12.65 -2.73
C SER A 346 -2.16 13.85 -2.89
N PHE A 347 -0.93 13.57 -3.32
CA PHE A 347 0.09 14.58 -3.58
C PHE A 347 0.95 14.16 -4.77
N GLY A 348 1.62 15.12 -5.40
CA GLY A 348 2.54 14.90 -6.50
C GLY A 348 3.96 14.60 -6.02
N LEU A 349 4.61 13.58 -6.60
CA LEU A 349 6.05 13.36 -6.53
C LEU A 349 6.69 13.74 -7.87
N THR A 350 7.62 14.70 -7.86
CA THR A 350 8.47 15.00 -9.02
C THR A 350 9.86 14.43 -8.79
N VAL A 351 10.36 13.63 -9.72
CA VAL A 351 11.72 13.09 -9.67
C VAL A 351 12.60 13.86 -10.65
N THR A 352 13.63 14.53 -10.17
CA THR A 352 14.52 15.34 -11.03
C THR A 352 15.67 14.48 -11.55
N PRO A 353 16.00 14.56 -12.86
CA PRO A 353 17.14 13.84 -13.42
C PRO A 353 18.46 14.30 -12.81
N VAL A 354 19.42 13.39 -12.70
CA VAL A 354 20.78 13.61 -12.23
C VAL A 354 21.75 12.91 -13.19
N ASN A 355 22.83 13.61 -13.54
CA ASN A 355 23.82 13.04 -14.45
C ASN A 355 24.55 11.82 -13.85
N ASP A 356 24.61 10.71 -14.58
CA ASP A 356 25.42 9.54 -14.31
C ASP A 356 26.77 9.61 -15.03
N ALA A 357 27.72 8.80 -14.53
CA ALA A 357 29.04 8.70 -15.12
C ALA A 357 29.03 7.98 -16.49
N PRO A 358 29.93 8.36 -17.41
CA PRO A 358 30.15 7.61 -18.63
C PRO A 358 30.49 6.15 -18.32
N VAL A 359 30.03 5.24 -19.17
CA VAL A 359 30.33 3.81 -19.05
C VAL A 359 31.12 3.33 -20.26
N ARG A 360 32.04 2.39 -20.02
CA ARG A 360 32.67 1.63 -21.11
C ARG A 360 31.66 0.61 -21.65
N ALA A 361 31.05 0.92 -22.78
CA ALA A 361 30.04 0.08 -23.43
C ALA A 361 30.64 -1.16 -24.11
N ALA A 362 31.90 -1.09 -24.57
CA ALA A 362 32.58 -2.23 -25.19
C ALA A 362 34.11 -2.12 -25.11
N GLY A 363 34.76 -3.24 -25.42
CA GLY A 363 36.21 -3.37 -25.49
C GLY A 363 36.85 -3.74 -24.15
N ILE A 364 38.10 -4.18 -24.23
CA ILE A 364 38.90 -4.61 -23.08
C ILE A 364 40.11 -3.68 -23.00
N VAL A 365 40.46 -3.28 -21.77
CA VAL A 365 41.74 -2.65 -21.47
C VAL A 365 42.60 -3.70 -20.79
N SER A 366 43.78 -3.93 -21.33
CA SER A 366 44.73 -4.92 -20.79
C SER A 366 46.12 -4.33 -20.79
N ASP A 367 46.91 -4.76 -19.82
CA ASP A 367 48.30 -4.37 -19.73
C ASP A 367 49.09 -4.88 -20.94
N LEU A 368 50.00 -4.05 -21.42
CA LEU A 368 50.87 -4.34 -22.54
C LEU A 368 52.25 -4.75 -22.03
N THR A 369 52.74 -5.90 -22.49
CA THR A 369 54.16 -6.28 -22.36
C THR A 369 54.78 -6.35 -23.74
N VAL A 370 55.89 -5.65 -23.92
CA VAL A 370 56.67 -5.67 -25.17
C VAL A 370 58.12 -6.02 -24.87
N LEU A 371 58.82 -6.51 -25.89
CA LEU A 371 60.27 -6.60 -25.87
C LEU A 371 60.87 -5.20 -26.07
N GLU A 372 62.03 -4.93 -25.47
CA GLU A 372 62.82 -3.78 -25.89
C GLU A 372 63.18 -3.90 -27.37
N ASP A 373 63.30 -2.75 -28.02
CA ASP A 373 63.51 -2.60 -29.48
C ASP A 373 62.43 -3.24 -30.38
N ALA A 374 61.29 -3.65 -29.81
CA ALA A 374 60.14 -4.05 -30.60
C ALA A 374 59.65 -2.89 -31.49
N PRO A 375 59.14 -3.19 -32.70
CA PRO A 375 58.46 -2.18 -33.50
C PRO A 375 57.23 -1.62 -32.76
N ALA A 376 56.73 -0.48 -33.22
CA ALA A 376 55.55 0.16 -32.62
C ALA A 376 54.38 -0.83 -32.47
N THR A 377 54.01 -1.10 -31.22
CA THR A 377 53.05 -2.14 -30.86
C THR A 377 51.73 -1.52 -30.43
N SER A 378 50.60 -2.08 -30.88
CA SER A 378 49.27 -1.58 -30.51
C SER A 378 49.02 -1.70 -29.01
N LEU A 379 48.33 -0.70 -28.45
CA LEU A 379 47.83 -0.75 -27.06
C LEU A 379 46.59 -1.65 -26.89
N GLY A 380 46.08 -2.26 -27.97
CA GLY A 380 44.91 -3.15 -27.89
C GLY A 380 43.56 -2.45 -27.70
N LEU A 381 43.51 -1.12 -27.86
CA LEU A 381 42.33 -0.30 -27.55
C LEU A 381 41.30 -0.18 -28.68
N GLY A 382 41.49 -0.91 -29.79
CA GLY A 382 40.72 -0.73 -31.03
C GLY A 382 39.21 -0.99 -30.91
N THR A 383 38.78 -1.77 -29.91
CA THR A 383 37.36 -2.11 -29.68
C THR A 383 36.70 -1.27 -28.59
N LEU A 384 37.39 -0.28 -28.03
CA LEU A 384 36.80 0.56 -26.98
C LEU A 384 35.60 1.32 -27.49
N ALA A 385 34.49 1.26 -26.76
CA ALA A 385 33.33 2.11 -26.99
C ALA A 385 32.85 2.64 -25.63
N TYR A 386 32.35 3.88 -25.63
CA TYR A 386 31.82 4.54 -24.44
C TYR A 386 30.39 5.00 -24.70
N GLY A 387 29.57 4.92 -23.66
CA GLY A 387 28.21 5.42 -23.62
C GLY A 387 28.04 6.41 -22.47
N PRO A 388 26.92 7.16 -22.45
CA PRO A 388 26.68 8.22 -21.48
C PRO A 388 26.54 7.69 -20.04
N GLY A 389 26.01 6.48 -19.85
CA GLY A 389 25.69 5.98 -18.51
C GLY A 389 24.17 5.86 -18.34
N GLY A 390 23.74 5.58 -17.11
CA GLY A 390 22.43 5.98 -16.61
C GLY A 390 21.17 5.64 -17.42
N GLY A 391 20.24 6.60 -17.37
CA GLY A 391 18.89 6.56 -17.92
C GLY A 391 18.75 7.09 -19.36
N ALA A 392 17.51 7.17 -19.83
CA ALA A 392 17.19 7.61 -21.19
C ALA A 392 17.40 9.12 -21.40
N ASP A 393 17.34 9.91 -20.34
CA ASP A 393 17.60 11.34 -20.33
C ASP A 393 19.07 11.68 -20.67
N GLU A 394 19.97 10.70 -20.53
CA GLU A 394 21.38 10.87 -20.85
C GLU A 394 21.74 10.59 -22.32
N ALA A 395 20.78 10.11 -23.11
CA ALA A 395 21.05 9.65 -24.49
C ALA A 395 21.61 10.73 -25.42
N SER A 396 21.46 12.01 -25.07
CA SER A 396 22.00 13.15 -25.84
C SER A 396 23.38 13.61 -25.37
N GLN A 397 23.93 13.03 -24.31
CA GLN A 397 25.24 13.40 -23.80
C GLN A 397 26.36 12.84 -24.68
N THR A 398 27.46 13.60 -24.78
CA THR A 398 28.58 13.28 -25.67
C THR A 398 29.90 13.18 -24.91
N PRO A 399 30.60 12.03 -24.98
CA PRO A 399 31.86 11.85 -24.28
C PRO A 399 33.02 12.58 -24.98
N SER A 400 33.92 13.11 -24.15
CA SER A 400 35.20 13.70 -24.50
C SER A 400 36.33 12.91 -23.86
N TYR A 401 37.53 12.91 -24.45
CA TYR A 401 38.64 12.06 -24.02
C TYR A 401 39.88 12.89 -23.72
N THR A 402 40.42 12.75 -22.52
CA THR A 402 41.64 13.46 -22.10
C THR A 402 42.66 12.47 -21.59
N VAL A 403 43.86 12.43 -22.17
CA VAL A 403 44.96 11.61 -21.64
C VAL A 403 45.46 12.25 -20.34
N THR A 404 45.52 11.49 -19.27
CA THR A 404 45.88 11.98 -17.93
C THR A 404 47.28 11.54 -17.51
N ALA A 405 47.80 10.44 -18.06
CA ALA A 405 49.16 9.99 -17.83
C ALA A 405 49.76 9.34 -19.09
N VAL A 406 51.05 9.56 -19.31
CA VAL A 406 51.84 8.92 -20.36
C VAL A 406 53.14 8.36 -19.77
N PRO A 407 53.74 7.32 -20.39
CA PRO A 407 55.05 6.82 -19.98
C PRO A 407 56.12 7.91 -19.96
N ALA A 408 57.09 7.79 -19.06
CA ALA A 408 58.27 8.65 -19.07
C ALA A 408 59.02 8.49 -20.40
N ALA A 409 59.46 9.61 -21.00
CA ALA A 409 60.12 9.62 -22.31
C ALA A 409 61.39 8.74 -22.37
N ALA A 410 62.02 8.48 -21.23
CA ALA A 410 63.15 7.56 -21.13
C ALA A 410 62.79 6.10 -21.45
N LEU A 411 61.56 5.67 -21.17
CA LEU A 411 61.07 4.32 -21.48
C LEU A 411 60.48 4.24 -22.89
N GLY A 412 59.73 5.27 -23.30
CA GLY A 412 59.13 5.31 -24.63
C GLY A 412 58.04 6.36 -24.74
N LYS A 413 57.30 6.31 -25.85
CA LYS A 413 56.20 7.24 -26.16
C LYS A 413 54.97 6.51 -26.70
N VAL A 414 53.79 7.07 -26.44
CA VAL A 414 52.54 6.62 -27.05
C VAL A 414 52.24 7.52 -28.25
N VAL A 415 52.09 6.90 -29.42
CA VAL A 415 51.77 7.56 -30.69
C VAL A 415 50.32 7.21 -31.05
N LEU A 416 49.50 8.23 -31.28
CA LEU A 416 48.08 8.11 -31.61
C LEU A 416 47.89 7.69 -33.08
N ALA A 417 46.65 7.34 -33.43
CA ALA A 417 46.31 6.85 -34.78
C ALA A 417 46.70 7.82 -35.92
N ASP A 418 46.74 9.12 -35.64
CA ASP A 418 47.10 10.18 -36.60
C ASP A 418 48.60 10.49 -36.64
N GLY A 419 49.41 9.77 -35.87
CA GLY A 419 50.87 9.96 -35.79
C GLY A 419 51.32 10.99 -34.74
N THR A 420 50.40 11.65 -34.03
CA THR A 420 50.77 12.59 -32.96
C THR A 420 51.20 11.84 -31.69
N VAL A 421 52.12 12.43 -30.91
CA VAL A 421 52.53 11.86 -29.62
C VAL A 421 51.56 12.32 -28.54
N ALA A 422 51.01 11.36 -27.78
CA ALA A 422 50.10 11.65 -26.68
C ALA A 422 50.82 12.41 -25.55
N VAL A 423 50.15 13.37 -24.93
CA VAL A 423 50.64 14.13 -23.77
C VAL A 423 49.60 14.13 -22.65
N ALA A 424 50.06 14.13 -21.41
CA ALA A 424 49.17 14.29 -20.25
C ALA A 424 48.51 15.69 -20.28
N GLY A 425 47.21 15.72 -20.01
CA GLY A 425 46.34 16.89 -20.17
C GLY A 425 45.84 17.13 -21.60
N GLY A 426 46.26 16.33 -22.59
CA GLY A 426 45.83 16.47 -23.98
C GLY A 426 44.44 15.91 -24.24
N GLY A 427 43.61 16.66 -24.98
CA GLY A 427 42.29 16.22 -25.44
C GLY A 427 42.34 15.56 -26.82
N TYR A 428 41.67 14.42 -26.98
CA TYR A 428 41.72 13.59 -28.19
C TYR A 428 40.36 13.01 -28.58
N THR A 429 40.27 12.51 -29.81
CA THR A 429 39.13 11.73 -30.29
C THR A 429 39.26 10.26 -29.88
N LEU A 430 38.14 9.55 -29.79
CA LEU A 430 38.14 8.11 -29.52
C LEU A 430 38.98 7.34 -30.55
N ALA A 431 38.87 7.68 -31.83
CA ALA A 431 39.61 7.02 -32.91
C ALA A 431 41.14 7.17 -32.76
N GLN A 432 41.61 8.33 -32.27
CA GLN A 432 43.02 8.54 -31.97
C GLN A 432 43.52 7.62 -30.85
N ILE A 433 42.73 7.46 -29.78
CA ILE A 433 43.06 6.57 -28.64
C ILE A 433 42.96 5.10 -29.03
N GLN A 434 41.92 4.70 -29.77
CA GLN A 434 41.71 3.33 -30.25
C GLN A 434 42.89 2.82 -31.10
N GLY A 435 43.46 3.69 -31.95
CA GLY A 435 44.62 3.36 -32.79
C GLY A 435 45.99 3.60 -32.14
N ALA A 436 46.04 3.92 -30.85
CA ALA A 436 47.28 4.25 -30.16
C ALA A 436 48.27 3.05 -30.13
N LYS A 437 49.54 3.36 -30.30
CA LYS A 437 50.66 2.42 -30.28
C LYS A 437 51.74 2.90 -29.31
N PHE A 438 52.36 1.96 -28.59
CA PHE A 438 53.57 2.22 -27.83
C PHE A 438 54.81 2.03 -28.70
N THR A 439 55.75 2.96 -28.61
CA THR A 439 57.09 2.85 -29.20
C THR A 439 58.13 3.03 -28.11
N GLY A 440 58.89 1.97 -27.82
CA GLY A 440 59.98 2.00 -26.85
C GLY A 440 61.12 2.93 -27.29
N THR A 441 61.81 3.51 -26.33
CA THR A 441 63.12 4.14 -26.58
C THR A 441 64.15 3.03 -26.83
N PRO A 442 65.07 3.17 -27.81
CA PRO A 442 66.04 2.11 -28.10
C PRO A 442 66.85 1.70 -26.87
N ASN A 443 67.03 0.39 -26.66
CA ASN A 443 67.69 -0.23 -25.51
C ASN A 443 67.10 0.14 -24.13
N ALA A 444 65.88 0.70 -24.09
CA ALA A 444 65.20 1.02 -22.84
C ALA A 444 64.31 -0.14 -22.41
N ASN A 445 64.45 -0.56 -21.15
CA ASN A 445 63.65 -1.58 -20.51
C ASN A 445 63.17 -1.12 -19.13
N GLY A 446 62.23 -1.88 -18.56
CA GLY A 446 61.62 -1.59 -17.26
C GLY A 446 60.14 -1.26 -17.35
N GLY A 447 59.61 -0.66 -16.28
CA GLY A 447 58.19 -0.49 -16.03
C GLY A 447 57.72 -1.24 -14.78
N PRO A 448 56.40 -1.33 -14.55
CA PRO A 448 55.33 -0.85 -15.43
C PRO A 448 55.24 0.68 -15.45
N ALA A 449 55.13 1.26 -16.65
CA ALA A 449 54.72 2.66 -16.85
C ALA A 449 53.22 2.74 -17.16
N THR A 450 52.57 3.83 -16.75
CA THR A 450 51.12 3.99 -16.94
C THR A 450 50.81 4.81 -18.18
N PHE A 451 49.86 4.33 -18.98
CA PHE A 451 49.08 5.15 -19.89
C PHE A 451 47.64 5.24 -19.38
N ALA A 452 47.16 6.46 -19.11
CA ALA A 452 45.83 6.69 -18.55
C ALA A 452 45.08 7.79 -19.28
N TRP A 453 43.76 7.66 -19.32
CA TRP A 453 42.86 8.66 -19.90
C TRP A 453 41.57 8.77 -19.08
N GLN A 454 40.91 9.91 -19.20
CA GLN A 454 39.60 10.17 -18.63
C GLN A 454 38.60 10.33 -19.77
N VAL A 455 37.45 9.68 -19.62
CA VAL A 455 36.26 9.91 -20.42
C VAL A 455 35.35 10.83 -19.63
N LYS A 456 34.94 11.95 -20.25
CA LYS A 456 34.10 12.94 -19.61
C LYS A 456 32.89 13.29 -20.48
N ASP A 457 31.67 13.15 -19.99
CA ASP A 457 30.47 13.66 -20.66
C ASP A 457 30.25 15.17 -20.46
N ASN A 458 29.09 15.66 -20.88
CA ASN A 458 28.66 17.05 -20.76
C ASN A 458 27.39 17.24 -19.91
N GLY A 459 27.00 16.26 -19.08
CA GLY A 459 25.78 16.31 -18.27
C GLY A 459 25.91 17.17 -17.00
N GLY A 460 27.12 17.32 -16.47
CA GLY A 460 27.43 18.21 -15.34
C GLY A 460 27.23 17.56 -13.97
N VAL A 461 27.75 18.23 -12.92
CA VAL A 461 27.87 17.64 -11.56
C VAL A 461 26.84 18.14 -10.53
N LEU A 462 25.74 18.74 -10.99
CA LEU A 462 24.70 19.25 -10.09
C LEU A 462 23.98 18.10 -9.37
N ASN A 463 23.51 18.35 -8.14
CA ASN A 463 22.74 17.40 -7.32
C ASN A 463 23.41 16.02 -7.11
N GLY A 464 24.75 15.96 -7.18
CA GLY A 464 25.50 14.71 -7.04
C GLY A 464 25.86 14.03 -8.36
N GLY A 465 25.59 14.68 -9.51
CA GLY A 465 25.92 14.12 -10.81
C GLY A 465 27.42 13.91 -11.03
N VAL A 466 27.76 12.97 -11.91
CA VAL A 466 29.14 12.51 -12.13
C VAL A 466 29.49 12.56 -13.60
N ASP A 467 30.46 13.37 -14.02
CA ASP A 467 30.80 13.48 -15.45
C ASP A 467 31.87 12.48 -15.94
N THR A 468 32.56 11.76 -15.05
CA THR A 468 33.88 11.18 -15.38
C THR A 468 34.01 9.68 -15.14
N LEU A 469 34.62 8.99 -16.12
CA LEU A 469 35.16 7.64 -16.02
C LEU A 469 36.69 7.67 -16.23
N SER A 470 37.45 7.02 -15.35
CA SER A 470 38.91 6.95 -15.45
C SER A 470 39.38 5.58 -15.95
N GLU A 471 40.39 5.61 -16.80
CA GLU A 471 40.88 4.45 -17.54
C GLU A 471 42.40 4.40 -17.55
N SER A 472 42.97 3.21 -17.48
CA SER A 472 44.43 3.05 -17.53
C SER A 472 44.86 1.65 -17.91
N LEU A 473 46.05 1.55 -18.50
CA LEU A 473 46.80 0.30 -18.67
C LEU A 473 48.25 0.48 -18.27
N ALA A 474 48.88 -0.62 -17.83
CA ALA A 474 50.31 -0.67 -17.60
C ALA A 474 51.07 -1.12 -18.86
N ILE A 475 52.26 -0.57 -19.06
CA ILE A 475 53.19 -0.92 -20.13
C ILE A 475 54.49 -1.38 -19.50
N ALA A 476 54.86 -2.63 -19.75
CA ALA A 476 56.14 -3.21 -19.35
C ALA A 476 57.01 -3.48 -20.58
N VAL A 477 58.28 -3.10 -20.50
CA VAL A 477 59.29 -3.38 -21.54
C VAL A 477 60.30 -4.36 -20.97
N THR A 478 60.36 -5.55 -21.57
CA THR A 478 61.19 -6.67 -21.14
C THR A 478 62.48 -6.74 -21.93
N THR A 479 63.56 -7.19 -21.28
CA THR A 479 64.88 -7.17 -21.90
C THR A 479 65.00 -8.20 -23.03
N VAL A 480 65.71 -7.84 -24.08
CA VAL A 480 66.18 -8.72 -25.15
C VAL A 480 67.69 -8.83 -25.04
N ASN A 481 68.24 -10.00 -25.34
CA ASN A 481 69.69 -10.15 -25.38
C ASN A 481 70.25 -9.48 -26.64
N ASP A 482 70.92 -8.35 -26.47
CA ASP A 482 71.63 -7.66 -27.55
C ASP A 482 72.90 -8.40 -27.98
N ALA A 483 73.28 -8.21 -29.24
CA ALA A 483 74.59 -8.66 -29.72
C ALA A 483 75.69 -7.82 -29.05
N PRO A 484 76.87 -8.41 -28.75
CA PRO A 484 78.02 -7.63 -28.28
C PRO A 484 78.31 -6.49 -29.27
N ALA A 485 78.19 -5.25 -28.79
CA ALA A 485 78.59 -4.08 -29.55
C ALA A 485 80.08 -3.85 -29.33
N GLY A 486 80.82 -3.54 -30.41
CA GLY A 486 82.17 -3.03 -30.30
C GLY A 486 82.51 -2.04 -31.39
N ALA A 487 83.22 -0.98 -31.04
CA ALA A 487 83.71 0.02 -31.98
C ALA A 487 85.08 -0.37 -32.56
N ASN A 488 85.26 -0.22 -33.87
CA ASN A 488 86.59 -0.36 -34.48
C ASN A 488 87.53 0.69 -33.90
N LYS A 489 88.61 0.23 -33.26
CA LYS A 489 89.68 1.08 -32.76
C LYS A 489 90.92 0.92 -33.63
N THR A 490 91.30 1.99 -34.32
CA THR A 490 92.57 2.00 -35.06
C THR A 490 93.71 2.16 -34.07
N LEU A 491 94.58 1.16 -34.00
CA LEU A 491 95.81 1.20 -33.23
C LEU A 491 96.98 1.36 -34.20
N THR A 492 97.97 2.16 -33.81
CA THR A 492 99.24 2.29 -34.54
C THR A 492 100.36 1.77 -33.66
N THR A 493 101.24 0.96 -34.24
CA THR A 493 102.48 0.50 -33.61
C THR A 493 103.64 0.80 -34.55
N LEU A 494 104.83 0.94 -34.00
CA LEU A 494 106.05 1.03 -34.80
C LEU A 494 106.36 -0.35 -35.39
N GLU A 495 106.97 -0.36 -36.57
CA GLU A 495 107.49 -1.58 -37.19
C GLU A 495 108.38 -2.34 -36.20
N ASP A 496 108.29 -3.67 -36.23
CA ASP A 496 109.03 -4.61 -35.37
C ASP A 496 108.85 -4.44 -33.85
N THR A 497 107.79 -3.74 -33.41
CA THR A 497 107.45 -3.58 -31.99
C THR A 497 106.18 -4.38 -31.64
N PRO A 498 106.26 -5.42 -30.79
CA PRO A 498 105.08 -6.15 -30.33
C PRO A 498 104.10 -5.23 -29.61
N HIS A 499 102.82 -5.25 -30.02
CA HIS A 499 101.75 -4.53 -29.36
C HIS A 499 100.80 -5.51 -28.65
N THR A 500 100.70 -5.40 -27.33
CA THR A 500 99.77 -6.21 -26.54
C THR A 500 98.43 -5.51 -26.49
N LEU A 501 97.39 -6.13 -27.04
CA LEU A 501 96.02 -5.62 -26.94
C LEU A 501 95.54 -5.71 -25.50
N ALA A 502 95.03 -4.60 -24.97
CA ALA A 502 94.33 -4.55 -23.70
C ALA A 502 92.81 -4.66 -23.94
N ILE A 503 92.04 -4.96 -22.89
CA ILE A 503 90.57 -4.97 -22.98
C ILE A 503 90.04 -3.62 -23.46
N SER A 504 90.71 -2.51 -23.10
CA SER A 504 90.40 -1.16 -23.58
C SER A 504 90.62 -0.92 -25.07
N ASP A 505 91.17 -1.89 -25.79
CA ASP A 505 91.39 -1.82 -27.24
C ASP A 505 90.25 -2.43 -28.06
N PHE A 506 89.35 -3.15 -27.39
CA PHE A 506 88.08 -3.59 -27.94
C PHE A 506 87.03 -2.57 -27.49
N GLY A 507 86.32 -1.99 -28.46
CA GLY A 507 85.26 -1.02 -28.19
C GLY A 507 83.96 -1.68 -27.76
#